data_AF-A0A4Q0T4S0-F1
#
_entry.id   AF-A0A4Q0T4S0-F1
#
_cell.length_a   1.000
_cell.length_b   1.000
_cell.length_c   1.000
_cell.angle_alpha   90.00
_cell.angle_beta   90.00
_cell.angle_gamma   90.00
#
_symmetry.space_group_name_H-M   'P 1'
#
loop_
_entity.id
_entity.type
_entity.pdbx_description
1 polymer ?
#
loop_
_entity_poly.entity_id
_entity_poly.type
_entity_poly.pdbx_seq_one_letter_code
_entity_poly.pdbx_strand_id
1 'polypeptide(L)'
;MIDSCRAFCVRCFSIVLVSAAFHSTKAQQPIALTPTLARSEGIEPTSHIVFARIYLTATGSPAPTEFDISLPTLTVQCTRRPNDKFVFELFVNFGNVTDTAFYPPWRRADDELFPPVTQKQPLMMEFLGYTHVKPVRRQFEYVVAPFGQLRYNAPSGGSPNLEEIAFYFQYLRALPTFRLSYPGHTVTFETAPLLAQIHKEPLCHASSL
;
A
#
# COMPACT_ATOMS: atom_id res chain seq x y z
N MET A 1 70.78 39.80 -16.85
CA MET A 1 69.87 38.88 -17.55
C MET A 1 69.91 37.56 -16.81
N ILE A 2 68.75 36.90 -16.61
CA ILE A 2 68.56 35.56 -16.01
C ILE A 2 68.68 35.61 -14.47
N ASP A 3 67.78 35.10 -13.61
CA ASP A 3 66.41 34.56 -13.72
C ASP A 3 65.88 34.31 -12.28
N SER A 4 64.57 34.02 -12.20
CA SER A 4 63.94 33.16 -11.19
C SER A 4 63.61 33.70 -9.79
N CYS A 5 62.47 34.39 -9.79
CA CYS A 5 61.41 34.30 -8.80
C CYS A 5 60.96 32.82 -8.63
N ARG A 6 60.94 32.28 -7.41
CA ARG A 6 60.22 31.03 -7.08
C ARG A 6 59.33 31.27 -5.86
N ALA A 7 58.10 31.69 -6.14
CA ALA A 7 56.98 31.61 -5.21
C ALA A 7 56.52 30.15 -5.13
N PHE A 8 56.68 29.53 -3.96
CA PHE A 8 56.07 28.25 -3.65
C PHE A 8 54.58 28.47 -3.36
N CYS A 9 53.75 28.32 -4.39
CA CYS A 9 52.30 28.33 -4.26
C CYS A 9 51.85 26.90 -3.93
N VAL A 10 51.79 26.57 -2.63
CA VAL A 10 51.21 25.32 -2.13
C VAL A 10 49.70 25.42 -2.28
N ARG A 11 49.16 24.95 -3.40
CA ARG A 11 47.72 24.77 -3.57
C ARG A 11 47.28 23.53 -2.80
N CYS A 12 46.64 23.73 -1.65
CA CYS A 12 45.78 22.74 -1.01
C CYS A 12 44.62 22.42 -1.97
N PHE A 13 44.70 21.30 -2.68
CA PHE A 13 43.55 20.69 -3.32
C PHE A 13 42.71 20.01 -2.23
N SER A 14 41.72 20.72 -1.70
CA SER A 14 40.62 20.09 -0.98
C SER A 14 39.80 19.30 -1.99
N ILE A 15 40.04 18.00 -2.07
CA ILE A 15 39.12 17.06 -2.73
C ILE A 15 37.88 17.02 -1.84
N VAL A 16 36.87 17.82 -2.19
CA VAL A 16 35.52 17.64 -1.68
C VAL A 16 34.98 16.38 -2.37
N LEU A 17 35.13 15.25 -1.69
CA LEU A 17 34.34 14.06 -1.96
C LEU A 17 32.88 14.42 -1.67
N VAL A 18 32.17 14.89 -2.70
CA VAL A 18 30.71 14.86 -2.69
C VAL A 18 30.35 13.40 -2.76
N SER A 19 30.16 12.79 -1.59
CA SER A 19 29.48 11.51 -1.48
C SER A 19 28.08 11.71 -2.05
N ALA A 20 27.93 11.42 -3.35
CA ALA A 20 26.63 11.19 -3.94
C ALA A 20 26.07 9.95 -3.22
N ALA A 21 25.32 10.19 -2.15
CA ALA A 21 24.48 9.20 -1.55
C ALA A 21 23.45 8.82 -2.62
N PHE A 22 23.78 7.81 -3.41
CA PHE A 22 22.79 7.02 -4.12
C PHE A 22 21.84 6.50 -3.04
N HIS A 23 20.75 7.22 -2.83
CA HIS A 23 19.60 6.73 -2.11
C HIS A 23 19.02 5.60 -2.96
N SER A 24 19.59 4.41 -2.80
CA SER A 24 18.89 3.18 -3.13
C SER A 24 17.77 3.06 -2.12
N THR A 25 16.63 3.72 -2.39
CA THR A 25 15.41 3.63 -1.58
C THR A 25 14.85 2.21 -1.69
N LYS A 26 15.43 1.31 -0.89
CA LYS A 26 14.86 0.02 -0.55
C LYS A 26 13.48 0.31 0.07
N ALA A 27 12.43 -0.38 -0.37
CA ALA A 27 11.10 -0.26 0.26
C ALA A 27 11.26 -0.35 1.78
N GLN A 28 10.86 0.71 2.50
CA GLN A 28 11.07 0.77 3.95
C GLN A 28 10.19 -0.29 4.62
N GLN A 29 10.76 -1.01 5.59
CA GLN A 29 9.99 -1.91 6.45
C GLN A 29 8.85 -1.12 7.11
N PRO A 30 7.69 -1.75 7.36
CA PRO A 30 6.60 -1.08 8.06
C PRO A 30 7.05 -0.56 9.43
N ILE A 31 6.76 0.71 9.69
CA ILE A 31 6.95 1.36 10.98
C ILE A 31 5.63 1.26 11.73
N ALA A 32 5.64 0.62 12.90
CA ALA A 32 4.47 0.55 13.76
C ALA A 32 4.11 1.95 14.28
N LEU A 33 2.85 2.35 14.07
CA LEU A 33 2.26 3.59 14.60
C LEU A 33 1.49 3.31 15.89
N THR A 34 0.86 2.13 15.95
CA THR A 34 0.20 1.55 17.14
C THR A 34 0.37 0.03 17.08
N PRO A 35 -0.03 -0.73 18.11
CA PRO A 35 0.01 -2.20 18.06
C PRO A 35 -0.84 -2.84 16.95
N THR A 36 -1.81 -2.09 16.40
CA THR A 36 -2.69 -2.58 15.34
C THR A 36 -2.50 -1.88 14.01
N LEU A 37 -1.61 -0.87 13.95
CA LEU A 37 -1.47 0.01 12.80
C LEU A 37 0.00 0.22 12.46
N ALA A 38 0.38 -0.03 11.21
CA ALA A 38 1.72 0.26 10.70
C ALA A 38 1.65 1.00 9.37
N ARG A 39 2.76 1.62 8.99
CA ARG A 39 2.91 2.35 7.73
C ARG A 39 4.25 2.06 7.09
N SER A 40 4.26 1.86 5.78
CA SER A 40 5.48 1.87 4.97
C SER A 40 5.34 2.87 3.83
N GLU A 41 6.45 3.41 3.36
CA GLU A 41 6.49 4.31 2.22
C GLU A 41 7.76 4.11 1.42
N GLY A 42 7.80 4.64 0.19
CA GLY A 42 9.01 4.61 -0.61
C GLY A 42 8.77 4.96 -2.07
N ILE A 43 9.81 4.75 -2.85
CA ILE A 43 9.81 4.90 -4.31
C ILE A 43 10.33 3.60 -4.89
N GLU A 44 9.53 2.94 -5.73
CA GLU A 44 9.97 1.73 -6.41
C GLU A 44 11.00 2.10 -7.50
N PRO A 45 12.22 1.55 -7.45
CA PRO A 45 13.34 2.03 -8.25
C PRO A 45 13.16 1.86 -9.77
N THR A 46 12.36 0.88 -10.22
CA THR A 46 12.22 0.52 -11.64
C THR A 46 11.10 1.29 -12.33
N SER A 47 9.96 1.44 -11.66
CA SER A 47 8.75 2.09 -12.16
C SER A 47 8.63 3.54 -11.71
N HIS A 48 9.47 3.98 -10.77
CA HIS A 48 9.43 5.30 -10.14
C HIS A 48 8.07 5.64 -9.51
N ILE A 49 7.30 4.61 -9.14
CA ILE A 49 6.04 4.80 -8.42
C ILE A 49 6.38 5.16 -6.97
N VAL A 50 5.89 6.32 -6.54
CA VAL A 50 5.90 6.71 -5.12
C VAL A 50 4.71 6.05 -4.46
N PHE A 51 4.92 5.40 -3.31
CA PHE A 51 3.87 4.69 -2.60
C PHE A 51 3.88 4.97 -1.11
N ALA A 52 2.69 4.89 -0.50
CA ALA A 52 2.48 4.71 0.93
C ALA A 52 1.50 3.55 1.13
N ARG A 53 1.81 2.67 2.07
CA ARG A 53 0.93 1.57 2.50
C ARG A 53 0.63 1.72 3.98
N ILE A 54 -0.64 1.64 4.33
CA ILE A 54 -1.12 1.70 5.72
C ILE A 54 -1.79 0.36 6.02
N TYR A 55 -1.30 -0.31 7.05
CA TYR A 55 -1.72 -1.66 7.43
C TYR A 55 -2.50 -1.60 8.73
N LEU A 56 -3.64 -2.26 8.78
CA LEU A 56 -4.49 -2.40 9.96
C LEU A 56 -4.71 -3.89 10.25
N THR A 57 -4.39 -4.35 11.46
CA THR A 57 -4.67 -5.73 11.88
C THR A 57 -6.14 -5.90 12.28
N ALA A 58 -6.70 -7.09 12.06
CA ALA A 58 -8.07 -7.43 12.45
C ALA A 58 -8.25 -7.47 13.97
N THR A 59 -9.47 -7.20 14.43
CA THR A 59 -9.86 -7.36 15.83
C THR A 59 -10.12 -8.82 16.19
N GLY A 60 -9.93 -9.14 17.47
CA GLY A 60 -10.10 -10.51 17.99
C GLY A 60 -8.87 -11.41 17.83
N SER A 61 -7.79 -10.91 17.23
CA SER A 61 -6.46 -11.50 17.38
C SER A 61 -5.96 -11.30 18.82
N PRO A 62 -5.18 -12.23 19.43
CA PRO A 62 -4.58 -12.00 20.75
C PRO A 62 -3.95 -10.62 20.79
N ALA A 63 -4.28 -9.83 21.83
CA ALA A 63 -3.90 -8.42 21.95
C ALA A 63 -2.40 -8.26 21.62
N PRO A 64 -2.05 -7.76 20.43
CA PRO A 64 -0.66 -7.75 20.02
C PRO A 64 0.07 -6.74 20.89
N THR A 65 1.21 -7.12 21.46
CA THR A 65 2.15 -6.15 22.03
C THR A 65 2.82 -5.34 20.93
N GLU A 66 2.91 -5.91 19.72
CA GLU A 66 3.55 -5.32 18.54
C GLU A 66 2.74 -5.62 17.27
N PHE A 67 2.90 -4.78 16.25
CA PHE A 67 2.26 -5.01 14.95
C PHE A 67 2.79 -6.28 14.29
N ASP A 68 1.89 -7.19 13.91
CA ASP A 68 2.22 -8.44 13.23
C ASP A 68 1.42 -8.57 11.91
N ILE A 69 2.16 -8.59 10.80
CA ILE A 69 1.59 -8.71 9.46
C ILE A 69 1.05 -10.12 9.15
N SER A 70 1.52 -11.14 9.88
CA SER A 70 1.08 -12.53 9.69
C SER A 70 -0.39 -12.74 10.08
N LEU A 71 -0.93 -11.81 10.89
CA LEU A 71 -2.33 -11.71 11.25
C LEU A 71 -3.18 -11.21 10.07
N PRO A 72 -4.51 -11.44 10.09
CA PRO A 72 -5.38 -10.85 9.10
C PRO A 72 -5.25 -9.33 9.09
N THR A 73 -5.02 -8.77 7.91
CA THR A 73 -4.66 -7.36 7.75
C THR A 73 -5.42 -6.73 6.59
N LEU A 74 -5.92 -5.53 6.83
CA LEU A 74 -6.48 -4.63 5.83
C LEU A 74 -5.38 -3.64 5.46
N THR A 75 -5.03 -3.57 4.18
CA THR A 75 -3.99 -2.67 3.69
C THR A 75 -4.58 -1.68 2.71
N VAL A 76 -4.38 -0.39 2.96
CA VAL A 76 -4.62 0.66 1.99
C VAL A 76 -3.31 1.05 1.35
N GLN A 77 -3.30 1.10 0.02
CA GLN A 77 -2.15 1.52 -0.77
C GLN A 77 -2.50 2.76 -1.56
N CYS A 78 -1.70 3.81 -1.36
CA CYS A 78 -1.82 5.07 -2.06
C CYS A 78 -0.56 5.25 -2.88
N THR A 79 -0.70 5.44 -4.19
CA THR A 79 0.44 5.60 -5.09
C THR A 79 0.31 6.83 -5.95
N ARG A 80 1.45 7.44 -6.28
CA ARG A 80 1.58 8.42 -7.35
C ARG A 80 2.47 7.84 -8.44
N ARG A 81 1.89 7.65 -9.62
CA ARG A 81 2.60 7.16 -10.82
C ARG A 81 3.47 8.27 -11.43
N PRO A 82 4.44 7.94 -12.31
CA PRO A 82 5.27 8.93 -12.98
C PRO A 82 4.51 9.95 -13.84
N ASN A 83 3.26 9.66 -14.21
CA ASN A 83 2.36 10.57 -14.92
C ASN A 83 1.48 11.42 -13.98
N ASP A 84 1.89 11.55 -12.71
CA ASP A 84 1.17 12.24 -11.63
C ASP A 84 -0.24 11.74 -11.34
N LYS A 85 -0.62 10.56 -11.86
CA LYS A 85 -1.88 9.93 -11.52
C LYS A 85 -1.80 9.28 -10.14
N PHE A 86 -2.70 9.70 -9.25
CA PHE A 86 -2.91 9.07 -7.95
C PHE A 86 -3.82 7.84 -8.08
N VAL A 87 -3.50 6.79 -7.33
CA VAL A 87 -4.27 5.55 -7.28
C VAL A 87 -4.44 5.12 -5.82
N PHE A 88 -5.67 4.74 -5.48
CA PHE A 88 -6.07 4.28 -4.16
C PHE A 88 -6.58 2.83 -4.26
N GLU A 89 -5.87 1.90 -3.62
CA GLU A 89 -6.16 0.48 -3.67
C GLU A 89 -6.37 -0.09 -2.27
N LEU A 90 -7.25 -1.09 -2.17
CA LEU A 90 -7.47 -1.86 -0.96
C LEU A 90 -7.05 -3.30 -1.17
N PHE A 91 -6.31 -3.80 -0.19
CA PHE A 91 -5.91 -5.18 -0.09
C PHE A 91 -6.37 -5.77 1.23
N VAL A 92 -6.67 -7.06 1.23
CA VAL A 92 -6.92 -7.85 2.43
C VAL A 92 -6.06 -9.10 2.41
N ASN A 93 -5.48 -9.40 3.56
CA ASN A 93 -4.86 -10.68 3.87
C ASN A 93 -5.67 -11.31 5.01
N PHE A 94 -5.99 -12.61 4.91
CA PHE A 94 -6.72 -13.35 5.95
C PHE A 94 -5.79 -14.16 6.87
N GLY A 95 -4.50 -13.86 6.82
CA GLY A 95 -3.43 -14.51 7.56
C GLY A 95 -2.46 -15.24 6.63
N ASN A 96 -1.24 -15.47 7.10
CA ASN A 96 -0.15 -16.21 6.42
C ASN A 96 0.62 -15.46 5.33
N VAL A 97 0.39 -14.17 5.13
CA VAL A 97 1.26 -13.30 4.32
C VAL A 97 2.21 -12.55 5.23
N THR A 98 3.52 -12.77 5.08
CA THR A 98 4.57 -12.07 5.83
C THR A 98 5.28 -11.00 5.02
N ASP A 99 5.07 -10.99 3.71
CA ASP A 99 5.73 -10.07 2.80
C ASP A 99 4.98 -8.74 2.70
N THR A 100 5.69 -7.67 3.03
CA THR A 100 5.20 -6.29 3.03
C THR A 100 5.78 -5.47 1.90
N ALA A 101 6.59 -6.05 1.02
CA ALA A 101 7.18 -5.36 -0.11
C ALA A 101 6.11 -4.79 -1.04
N PHE A 102 6.40 -3.61 -1.58
CA PHE A 102 5.60 -3.02 -2.63
C PHE A 102 5.94 -3.69 -3.95
N TYR A 103 4.91 -4.17 -4.64
CA TYR A 103 5.02 -4.71 -5.99
C TYR A 103 4.31 -3.75 -6.94
N PRO A 104 5.01 -3.20 -7.95
CA PRO A 104 4.35 -2.35 -8.94
C PRO A 104 3.30 -3.18 -9.71
N PRO A 105 2.28 -2.52 -10.29
CA PRO A 105 1.30 -3.22 -11.13
C PRO A 105 2.00 -4.05 -12.20
N TRP A 106 1.53 -5.29 -12.38
CA TRP A 106 2.12 -6.23 -13.32
C TRP A 106 2.28 -5.59 -14.70
N ARG A 107 3.44 -5.85 -15.31
CA ARG A 107 3.75 -5.49 -16.70
C ARG A 107 3.90 -6.79 -17.48
N ARG A 108 3.38 -6.80 -18.70
CA ARG A 108 3.47 -7.94 -19.61
C ARG A 108 4.93 -8.29 -19.89
N ALA A 109 5.30 -9.54 -19.64
CA ALA A 109 6.45 -10.18 -20.29
C ALA A 109 6.07 -10.57 -21.73
N ASP A 110 7.04 -10.57 -22.65
CA ASP A 110 6.80 -10.71 -24.10
C ASP A 110 6.02 -11.99 -24.50
N ASP A 111 5.98 -13.00 -23.63
CA ASP A 111 5.34 -14.30 -23.80
C ASP A 111 4.04 -14.50 -22.99
N GLU A 112 3.60 -13.50 -22.22
CA GLU A 112 2.40 -13.62 -21.36
C GLU A 112 1.12 -13.02 -22.00
N LEU A 113 0.01 -13.76 -21.87
CA LEU A 113 -1.32 -13.27 -22.26
C LEU A 113 -1.70 -12.05 -21.40
N PHE A 114 -2.28 -11.03 -22.05
CA PHE A 114 -2.77 -9.82 -21.38
C PHE A 114 -4.29 -9.80 -21.40
N PRO A 115 -4.95 -9.45 -20.27
CA PRO A 115 -4.37 -9.24 -18.94
C PRO A 115 -3.91 -10.56 -18.29
N PRO A 116 -3.06 -10.51 -17.24
CA PRO A 116 -2.69 -11.70 -16.49
C PRO A 116 -3.96 -12.36 -15.95
N VAL A 117 -4.03 -13.69 -16.04
CA VAL A 117 -5.16 -14.45 -15.54
C VAL A 117 -5.06 -14.52 -14.02
N THR A 118 -5.67 -13.54 -13.34
CA THR A 118 -5.80 -13.55 -11.88
C THR A 118 -7.03 -14.36 -11.47
N GLN A 119 -6.88 -15.20 -10.45
CA GLN A 119 -8.03 -15.83 -9.83
C GLN A 119 -8.85 -14.76 -9.12
N LYS A 120 -10.17 -14.81 -9.30
CA LYS A 120 -11.12 -13.85 -8.74
C LYS A 120 -11.90 -14.51 -7.61
N GLN A 121 -11.99 -13.82 -6.48
CA GLN A 121 -12.66 -14.29 -5.27
C GLN A 121 -13.73 -13.29 -4.85
N PRO A 122 -15.02 -13.66 -4.82
CA PRO A 122 -16.05 -12.77 -4.28
C PRO A 122 -16.00 -12.76 -2.75
N LEU A 123 -15.93 -11.56 -2.17
CA LEU A 123 -16.00 -11.31 -0.73
C LEU A 123 -17.31 -10.60 -0.40
N MET A 124 -17.86 -10.91 0.77
CA MET A 124 -18.93 -10.13 1.38
C MET A 124 -18.31 -9.00 2.20
N MET A 125 -18.73 -7.77 1.92
CA MET A 125 -18.35 -6.55 2.63
C MET A 125 -19.52 -6.09 3.50
N GLU A 126 -19.25 -5.85 4.78
CA GLU A 126 -20.25 -5.47 5.76
C GLU A 126 -19.76 -4.26 6.56
N PHE A 127 -20.60 -3.22 6.63
CA PHE A 127 -20.32 -1.97 7.33
C PHE A 127 -21.13 -1.99 8.62
N LEU A 128 -20.52 -2.51 9.70
CA LEU A 128 -21.26 -2.82 10.91
C LEU A 128 -21.79 -1.55 11.58
N GLY A 129 -23.03 -1.64 12.07
CA GLY A 129 -23.78 -0.54 12.67
C GLY A 129 -24.68 0.24 11.69
N TYR A 130 -24.47 0.14 10.37
CA TYR A 130 -25.43 0.67 9.41
C TYR A 130 -26.61 -0.29 9.27
N THR A 131 -27.74 0.02 9.90
CA THR A 131 -28.95 -0.82 9.91
C THR A 131 -29.64 -0.95 8.55
N HIS A 132 -29.40 0.01 7.64
CA HIS A 132 -30.05 0.07 6.33
C HIS A 132 -29.13 -0.33 5.16
N VAL A 133 -27.87 -0.65 5.43
CA VAL A 133 -26.92 -1.06 4.39
C VAL A 133 -26.87 -2.59 4.37
N LYS A 134 -27.37 -3.19 3.29
CA LYS A 134 -27.23 -4.63 3.09
C LYS A 134 -25.76 -4.98 2.86
N PRO A 135 -25.28 -6.14 3.35
CA PRO A 135 -24.00 -6.70 2.95
C PRO A 135 -23.85 -6.67 1.43
N VAL A 136 -22.73 -6.15 0.93
CA VAL A 136 -22.47 -6.07 -0.51
C VAL A 136 -21.44 -7.12 -0.90
N ARG A 137 -21.74 -7.87 -1.96
CA ARG A 137 -20.80 -8.84 -2.52
C ARG A 137 -19.96 -8.14 -3.58
N ARG A 138 -18.65 -8.13 -3.42
CA ARG A 138 -17.71 -7.53 -4.37
C ARG A 138 -16.58 -8.48 -4.74
N GLN A 139 -16.12 -8.37 -5.97
CA GLN A 139 -15.05 -9.20 -6.47
C GLN A 139 -13.71 -8.63 -6.02
N PHE A 140 -12.87 -9.50 -5.46
CA PHE A 140 -11.46 -9.27 -5.24
C PHE A 140 -10.69 -10.21 -6.16
N GLU A 141 -9.42 -9.95 -6.37
CA GLU A 141 -8.53 -10.78 -7.16
C GLU A 141 -7.26 -11.10 -6.38
N TYR A 142 -6.74 -12.30 -6.58
CA TYR A 142 -5.44 -12.68 -6.03
C TYR A 142 -4.35 -11.88 -6.74
N VAL A 143 -3.51 -11.23 -5.94
CA VAL A 143 -2.31 -10.59 -6.48
C VAL A 143 -1.27 -11.67 -6.79
N VAL A 144 -0.50 -11.46 -7.85
CA VAL A 144 0.59 -12.37 -8.22
C VAL A 144 1.70 -12.35 -7.16
N ALA A 145 1.95 -11.19 -6.56
CA ALA A 145 2.88 -11.00 -5.46
C ALA A 145 2.42 -9.86 -4.53
N PRO A 146 2.47 -10.03 -3.19
CA PRO A 146 2.76 -11.29 -2.49
C PRO A 146 1.59 -12.28 -2.57
N PHE A 147 1.89 -13.57 -2.72
CA PHE A 147 0.86 -14.60 -2.82
C PHE A 147 0.01 -14.66 -1.54
N GLY A 148 -1.31 -14.80 -1.69
CA GLY A 148 -2.26 -14.88 -0.56
C GLY A 148 -2.91 -13.54 -0.19
N GLN A 149 -2.47 -12.43 -0.77
CA GLN A 149 -3.16 -11.14 -0.64
C GLN A 149 -4.22 -10.98 -1.72
N LEU A 150 -5.38 -10.44 -1.34
CA LEU A 150 -6.51 -10.16 -2.24
C LEU A 150 -6.64 -8.66 -2.44
N ARG A 151 -6.68 -8.21 -3.70
CA ARG A 151 -6.91 -6.81 -4.08
C ARG A 151 -8.37 -6.60 -4.47
N TYR A 152 -8.97 -5.48 -4.08
CA TYR A 152 -10.28 -5.07 -4.59
C TYR A 152 -10.23 -4.91 -6.12
N ASN A 153 -11.09 -5.62 -6.87
CA ASN A 153 -11.10 -5.54 -8.32
C ASN A 153 -11.87 -4.28 -8.79
N ALA A 154 -11.17 -3.16 -8.98
CA ALA A 154 -11.78 -1.88 -9.36
C ALA A 154 -12.64 -1.99 -10.65
N PRO A 155 -13.62 -1.09 -10.84
CA PRO A 155 -14.48 -1.07 -12.02
C PRO A 155 -13.68 -1.02 -13.32
N SER A 156 -13.90 -2.00 -14.19
CA SER A 156 -13.24 -2.11 -15.49
C SER A 156 -14.01 -3.09 -16.38
N GLY A 157 -13.67 -3.18 -17.67
CA GLY A 157 -14.31 -4.12 -18.59
C GLY A 157 -14.23 -5.61 -18.18
N GLY A 158 -13.31 -5.95 -17.26
CA GLY A 158 -13.16 -7.30 -16.69
C GLY A 158 -13.63 -7.46 -15.25
N SER A 159 -14.21 -6.43 -14.63
CA SER A 159 -14.69 -6.45 -13.24
C SER A 159 -16.21 -6.28 -13.20
N PRO A 160 -16.93 -7.10 -12.41
CA PRO A 160 -18.36 -6.91 -12.16
C PRO A 160 -18.63 -5.83 -11.11
N ASN A 161 -17.59 -5.26 -10.47
CA ASN A 161 -17.76 -4.18 -9.51
C ASN A 161 -18.08 -2.88 -10.24
N LEU A 162 -19.02 -2.10 -9.70
CA LEU A 162 -19.47 -0.85 -10.32
C LEU A 162 -18.87 0.38 -9.63
N GLU A 163 -18.45 0.23 -8.38
CA GLU A 163 -17.97 1.32 -7.53
C GLU A 163 -16.47 1.21 -7.28
N GLU A 164 -15.79 2.36 -7.23
CA GLU A 164 -14.42 2.43 -6.74
C GLU A 164 -14.38 2.16 -5.23
N ILE A 165 -13.25 1.68 -4.72
CA ILE A 165 -13.17 1.37 -3.28
C ILE A 165 -13.35 2.61 -2.38
N ALA A 166 -12.97 3.79 -2.88
CA ALA A 166 -13.19 5.07 -2.21
C ALA A 166 -14.66 5.31 -1.83
N PHE A 167 -15.62 4.85 -2.66
CA PHE A 167 -17.05 4.94 -2.36
C PHE A 167 -17.41 4.23 -1.05
N TYR A 168 -16.83 3.06 -0.80
CA TYR A 168 -17.10 2.28 0.41
C TYR A 168 -16.48 2.89 1.67
N PHE A 169 -15.34 3.55 1.54
CA PHE A 169 -14.68 4.23 2.65
C PHE A 169 -15.52 5.40 3.21
N GLN A 170 -16.42 5.98 2.40
CA GLN A 170 -17.36 7.00 2.87
C GLN A 170 -18.35 6.44 3.91
N TYR A 171 -18.78 5.18 3.78
CA TYR A 171 -19.61 4.53 4.79
C TYR A 171 -18.87 4.37 6.13
N LEU A 172 -17.57 4.09 6.09
CA LEU A 172 -16.79 3.89 7.31
C LEU A 172 -16.59 5.18 8.13
N ARG A 173 -16.93 6.36 7.59
CA ARG A 173 -16.85 7.63 8.32
C ARG A 173 -17.83 7.74 9.48
N ALA A 174 -19.04 7.21 9.36
CA ALA A 174 -20.02 7.30 10.46
C ALA A 174 -19.84 6.15 11.45
N LEU A 175 -19.50 4.95 10.97
CA LEU A 175 -19.37 3.76 11.79
C LEU A 175 -18.13 2.96 11.35
N PRO A 176 -17.04 3.00 12.13
CA PRO A 176 -15.72 2.59 11.65
C PRO A 176 -15.49 1.08 11.76
N THR A 177 -16.50 0.24 11.73
CA THR A 177 -16.30 -1.21 11.82
C THR A 177 -16.58 -1.88 10.49
N PHE A 178 -15.55 -2.48 9.90
CA PHE A 178 -15.60 -3.13 8.60
C PHE A 178 -15.40 -4.64 8.74
N ARG A 179 -16.31 -5.43 8.19
CA ARG A 179 -16.21 -6.89 8.18
C ARG A 179 -16.11 -7.42 6.76
N LEU A 180 -15.16 -8.32 6.56
CA LEU A 180 -14.94 -9.06 5.31
C LEU A 180 -15.13 -10.55 5.54
N SER A 181 -15.89 -11.18 4.67
CA SER A 181 -16.19 -12.61 4.77
C SER A 181 -16.03 -13.31 3.41
N TYR A 182 -15.38 -14.47 3.40
CA TYR A 182 -15.38 -15.43 2.28
C TYR A 182 -15.55 -16.85 2.85
N PRO A 183 -15.89 -17.88 2.04
CA PRO A 183 -16.22 -19.19 2.58
C PRO A 183 -15.16 -19.74 3.55
N GLY A 184 -15.55 -19.93 4.82
CA GLY A 184 -14.68 -20.44 5.89
C GLY A 184 -13.90 -19.39 6.69
N HIS A 185 -13.98 -18.10 6.31
CA HIS A 185 -13.19 -17.04 6.94
C HIS A 185 -13.98 -15.74 7.08
N THR A 186 -13.91 -15.16 8.27
CA THR A 186 -14.54 -13.88 8.59
C THR A 186 -13.57 -13.08 9.43
N VAL A 187 -13.32 -11.82 9.04
CA VAL A 187 -12.42 -10.92 9.76
C VAL A 187 -13.09 -9.56 9.93
N THR A 188 -12.85 -8.92 11.07
CA THR A 188 -13.43 -7.63 11.42
C THR A 188 -12.30 -6.64 11.69
N PHE A 189 -12.47 -5.40 11.28
CA PHE A 189 -11.50 -4.33 11.40
C PHE A 189 -12.15 -3.10 12.04
N GLU A 190 -11.50 -2.55 13.07
CA GLU A 190 -11.84 -1.23 13.60
C GLU A 190 -11.03 -0.18 12.82
N THR A 191 -11.67 0.37 11.80
CA THR A 191 -11.05 1.20 10.75
C THR A 191 -10.80 2.65 11.15
N ALA A 192 -11.28 3.11 12.30
CA ALA A 192 -11.06 4.48 12.78
C ALA A 192 -9.58 4.93 12.73
N PRO A 193 -8.61 4.17 13.30
CA PRO A 193 -7.19 4.51 13.19
C PRO A 193 -6.69 4.52 11.74
N LEU A 194 -7.16 3.61 10.89
CA LEU A 194 -6.80 3.55 9.47
C LEU A 194 -7.31 4.81 8.73
N LEU A 195 -8.57 5.18 8.91
CA LEU A 195 -9.17 6.38 8.30
C LEU A 195 -8.43 7.65 8.73
N ALA A 196 -8.06 7.75 10.02
CA ALA A 196 -7.31 8.88 10.54
C ALA A 196 -5.91 9.01 9.90
N GLN A 197 -5.25 7.89 9.58
CA GLN A 197 -3.97 7.92 8.88
C GLN A 197 -4.13 8.21 7.38
N ILE A 198 -5.17 7.68 6.73
CA ILE A 198 -5.45 7.98 5.32
C ILE A 198 -5.64 9.48 5.12
N HIS A 199 -6.36 10.15 6.01
CA HIS A 199 -6.57 11.60 5.96
C HIS A 199 -5.27 12.41 6.15
N LYS A 200 -4.27 11.85 6.84
CA LYS A 200 -2.97 12.50 7.06
C LYS A 200 -1.96 12.23 5.94
N GLU A 201 -2.21 11.22 5.11
CA GLU A 201 -1.28 10.75 4.09
C GLU A 201 -1.48 11.51 2.76
N PRO A 202 -0.51 12.35 2.32
CA PRO A 202 -0.67 13.17 1.12
C PRO A 202 -0.91 12.36 -0.16
N LEU A 203 -0.35 11.15 -0.26
CA LEU A 203 -0.55 10.28 -1.43
C LEU A 203 -1.98 9.74 -1.52
N CYS A 204 -2.73 9.73 -0.43
CA CYS A 204 -4.08 9.20 -0.38
C CYS A 204 -5.17 10.18 -0.85
N HIS A 205 -4.82 11.26 -1.54
CA HIS A 205 -5.79 12.22 -2.07
C HIS A 205 -6.90 11.57 -2.94
N ALA A 206 -6.57 10.49 -3.67
CA ALA A 206 -7.55 9.74 -4.47
C ALA A 206 -8.62 9.01 -3.64
N SER A 207 -8.47 8.92 -2.32
CA SER A 207 -9.47 8.33 -1.42
C SER A 207 -10.76 9.14 -1.32
N SER A 208 -10.75 10.43 -1.71
CA SER A 208 -11.90 11.33 -1.62
C SER A 208 -12.55 11.38 -0.22
N LEU A 209 -11.74 11.16 0.83
CA LEU A 209 -12.14 11.19 2.24
C LEU A 209 -11.98 12.58 2.86
#